data_AF-A0A2R8AZ24-F1
#
_entry.id   AF-A0A2R8AZ24-F1
#
_cell.length_a   1.000
_cell.length_b   1.000
_cell.length_c   1.000
_cell.angle_alpha   90.00
_cell.angle_beta   90.00
_cell.angle_gamma   90.00
#
_symmetry.space_group_name_H-M   'P 1'
#
loop_
_entity.id
_entity.type
_entity.pdbx_description
1 polymer ?
#
loop_
_entity_poly.entity_id
_entity_poly.type
_entity_poly.pdbx_seq_one_letter_code
_entity_poly.pdbx_strand_id
1 'polypeptide(L)'
;MRRILIAAAVALLPVASFAQDAVFDSYDALYKRMVDLTSSRNIAKLMIEFGGSDEMTQQQLDSLEARVRQIYPNDFQTVQRVRVQEFENGWRQEMFAFYTGVDYLYTYLLIHDRGDRVAAVNFKFNSAFDKVNEAF
;
A
#
# COMPACT_ATOMS: atom_id res chain seq x y z
N MET A 1 23.92 -2.87 -59.32
CA MET A 1 22.63 -2.46 -58.70
C MET A 1 21.99 -3.66 -58.03
N ARG A 2 21.94 -3.69 -56.68
CA ARG A 2 20.85 -4.31 -55.88
C ARG A 2 21.19 -4.15 -54.40
N ARG A 3 20.55 -3.17 -53.75
CA ARG A 3 20.58 -3.01 -52.28
C ARG A 3 19.53 -3.98 -51.73
N ILE A 4 19.95 -4.94 -50.92
CA ILE A 4 19.04 -5.82 -50.17
C ILE A 4 18.72 -5.09 -48.87
N LEU A 5 17.48 -4.62 -48.74
CA LEU A 5 16.94 -4.05 -47.50
C LEU A 5 16.55 -5.23 -46.58
N ILE A 6 17.30 -5.43 -45.51
CA ILE A 6 16.91 -6.33 -44.42
C ILE A 6 16.00 -5.51 -43.49
N ALA A 7 14.70 -5.78 -43.55
CA ALA A 7 13.74 -5.24 -42.59
C ALA A 7 13.84 -6.05 -41.29
N ALA A 8 14.43 -5.44 -40.25
CA ALA A 8 14.44 -5.99 -38.90
C ALA A 8 13.07 -5.75 -38.25
N ALA A 9 12.27 -6.80 -38.12
CA ALA A 9 11.04 -6.76 -37.33
C ALA A 9 11.42 -6.80 -35.83
N VAL A 10 11.29 -5.66 -35.15
CA VAL A 10 11.42 -5.57 -33.69
C VAL A 10 10.11 -6.11 -33.09
N ALA A 11 10.16 -7.32 -32.53
CA ALA A 11 9.07 -7.88 -31.76
C ALA A 11 8.94 -7.12 -30.43
N LEU A 12 7.89 -6.31 -30.31
CA LEU A 12 7.49 -5.69 -29.05
C LEU A 12 6.90 -6.79 -28.14
N LEU A 13 7.73 -7.38 -27.29
CA LEU A 13 7.24 -8.24 -26.21
C LEU A 13 6.54 -7.34 -25.17
N PRO A 14 5.32 -7.68 -24.73
CA PRO A 14 4.68 -6.98 -23.62
C PRO A 14 5.51 -7.23 -22.36
N VAL A 15 6.09 -6.18 -21.81
CA VAL A 15 6.69 -6.22 -20.48
C VAL A 15 5.54 -6.35 -19.50
N ALA A 16 5.33 -7.56 -18.96
CA ALA A 16 4.49 -7.73 -17.80
C ALA A 16 5.14 -6.94 -16.65
N SER A 17 4.53 -5.83 -16.27
CA SER A 17 4.87 -5.13 -15.03
C SER A 17 4.43 -6.04 -13.90
N PHE A 18 5.36 -6.81 -13.34
CA PHE A 18 5.10 -7.53 -12.10
C PHE A 18 5.00 -6.48 -11.01
N ALA A 19 3.80 -6.28 -10.47
CA ALA A 19 3.60 -5.55 -9.23
C ALA A 19 4.59 -6.13 -8.20
N GLN A 20 5.51 -5.30 -7.72
CA GLN A 20 6.44 -5.72 -6.67
C GLN A 20 5.69 -5.57 -5.35
N ASP A 21 5.23 -6.70 -4.80
CA ASP A 21 4.75 -6.74 -3.42
C ASP A 21 5.78 -6.08 -2.51
N ALA A 22 5.32 -5.25 -1.57
CA ALA A 22 6.21 -4.62 -0.62
C ALA A 22 6.75 -5.66 0.37
N VAL A 23 8.05 -5.94 0.33
CA VAL A 23 8.71 -6.94 1.18
C VAL A 23 9.52 -6.25 2.28
N PHE A 24 9.37 -6.76 3.50
CA PHE A 24 10.01 -6.27 4.72
C PHE A 24 10.78 -7.42 5.40
N ASP A 25 11.84 -7.07 6.12
CA ASP A 25 12.66 -8.06 6.86
C ASP A 25 11.89 -8.76 7.97
N SER A 26 10.89 -8.10 8.54
CA SER A 26 10.06 -8.66 9.62
C SER A 26 8.70 -7.99 9.67
N TYR A 27 7.77 -8.63 10.40
CA TYR A 27 6.47 -8.05 10.72
C TYR A 27 6.61 -6.71 11.45
N ASP A 28 7.54 -6.62 12.42
CA ASP A 28 7.75 -5.39 13.19
C ASP A 28 8.24 -4.24 12.31
N ALA A 29 9.11 -4.52 11.33
CA ALA A 29 9.57 -3.53 10.36
C ALA A 29 8.41 -3.02 9.48
N LEU A 30 7.59 -3.93 8.96
CA LEU A 30 6.36 -3.60 8.21
C LEU A 30 5.43 -2.74 9.05
N TYR A 31 5.09 -3.20 10.26
CA TYR A 31 4.16 -2.53 11.16
C TYR A 31 4.64 -1.13 11.52
N LYS A 32 5.90 -1.01 11.97
CA LYS A 32 6.51 0.28 12.32
C LYS A 32 6.47 1.23 11.12
N ARG A 33 6.80 0.75 9.93
CA ARG A 33 6.84 1.58 8.73
C ARG A 33 5.45 2.10 8.35
N MET A 34 4.45 1.24 8.38
CA MET A 34 3.05 1.60 8.11
C MET A 34 2.51 2.60 9.13
N VAL A 35 2.81 2.40 10.42
CA VAL A 35 2.43 3.34 11.49
C VAL A 35 3.09 4.69 11.28
N ASP A 36 4.41 4.73 11.08
CA ASP A 36 5.16 5.99 10.93
C ASP A 36 4.61 6.83 9.75
N LEU A 37 4.33 6.20 8.61
CA LEU A 37 3.83 6.89 7.42
C LEU A 37 2.37 7.31 7.53
N THR A 38 1.52 6.45 8.08
CA THR A 38 0.08 6.76 8.23
C THR A 38 -0.11 7.86 9.27
N SER A 39 0.56 7.76 10.42
CA SER A 39 0.44 8.76 11.50
C SER A 39 0.91 10.15 11.07
N SER A 40 1.99 10.22 10.28
CA SER A 40 2.52 11.48 9.73
C SER A 40 1.80 11.96 8.45
N ARG A 41 0.74 11.26 8.02
CA ARG A 41 -0.04 11.55 6.80
C ARG A 41 0.84 11.61 5.54
N ASN A 42 1.91 10.82 5.51
CA ASN A 42 2.78 10.66 4.34
C ASN A 42 2.21 9.58 3.41
N ILE A 43 1.05 9.89 2.83
CA ILE A 43 0.23 8.92 2.09
C ILE A 43 0.85 8.59 0.74
N ALA A 44 1.49 9.55 0.08
CA ALA A 44 2.15 9.26 -1.19
C ALA A 44 3.21 8.17 -1.01
N LYS A 45 4.07 8.32 0.01
CA LYS A 45 5.10 7.33 0.34
C LYS A 45 4.52 6.02 0.84
N LEU A 46 3.44 6.07 1.63
CA LEU A 46 2.73 4.87 2.09
C LEU A 46 2.23 4.03 0.90
N MET A 47 1.57 4.66 -0.07
CA MET A 47 1.06 3.97 -1.25
C MET A 47 2.20 3.39 -2.11
N ILE A 48 3.31 4.11 -2.27
CA ILE A 48 4.49 3.62 -2.98
C ILE A 48 5.10 2.41 -2.29
N GLU A 49 5.27 2.47 -0.98
CA GLU A 49 5.99 1.44 -0.23
C GLU A 49 5.14 0.23 0.15
N PHE A 50 3.81 0.29 0.01
CA PHE A 50 2.90 -0.82 0.36
C PHE A 50 2.14 -1.36 -0.85
N GLY A 51 2.64 -1.10 -2.07
CA GLY A 51 2.11 -1.68 -3.31
C GLY A 51 0.78 -1.07 -3.78
N GLY A 52 0.40 0.10 -3.26
CA GLY A 52 -0.79 0.84 -3.69
C GLY A 52 -0.54 1.84 -4.82
N SER A 53 0.73 2.08 -5.21
CA SER A 53 1.09 3.10 -6.22
C SER A 53 0.97 2.64 -7.66
N ASP A 54 0.90 1.34 -7.92
CA ASP A 54 0.93 0.81 -9.31
C ASP A 54 -0.28 1.28 -10.13
N GLU A 55 -1.33 1.73 -9.45
CA GLU A 55 -2.55 2.29 -10.03
C GLU A 55 -2.56 3.83 -10.11
N MET A 56 -1.52 4.51 -9.62
CA MET A 56 -1.50 5.97 -9.43
C MET A 56 -0.22 6.62 -9.96
N THR A 57 -0.37 7.64 -10.80
CA THR A 57 0.72 8.55 -11.16
C THR A 57 1.20 9.37 -9.96
N GLN A 58 2.43 9.88 -10.01
CA GLN A 58 2.96 10.77 -8.96
C GLN A 58 2.02 11.95 -8.66
N GLN A 59 1.45 12.57 -9.70
CA GLN A 59 0.50 13.68 -9.53
C GLN A 59 -0.78 13.25 -8.79
N GLN A 60 -1.27 12.03 -9.03
CA GLN A 60 -2.43 11.49 -8.30
C GLN A 60 -2.07 11.19 -6.84
N LEU A 61 -0.87 10.69 -6.57
CA LEU A 61 -0.37 10.46 -5.20
C LEU A 61 -0.24 11.78 -4.42
N ASP A 62 0.35 12.81 -5.02
CA ASP A 62 0.50 14.12 -4.41
C ASP A 62 -0.86 14.76 -4.11
N SER A 63 -1.81 14.63 -5.05
CA SER A 63 -3.19 15.12 -4.89
C SER A 63 -3.94 14.37 -3.79
N LEU A 64 -3.72 13.06 -3.68
CA LEU A 64 -4.29 12.23 -2.62
C LEU A 64 -3.75 12.66 -1.26
N GLU A 65 -2.44 12.82 -1.13
CA GLU A 65 -1.81 13.27 0.11
C GLU A 65 -2.31 14.66 0.52
N ALA A 66 -2.38 15.61 -0.43
CA ALA A 66 -2.89 16.95 -0.16
C ALA A 66 -4.33 16.90 0.37
N ARG A 67 -5.20 16.06 -0.22
CA ARG A 67 -6.57 15.86 0.25
C ARG A 67 -6.61 15.28 1.66
N VAL A 68 -5.79 14.27 1.95
CA VAL A 68 -5.72 13.67 3.29
C VAL A 68 -5.26 14.71 4.31
N ARG A 69 -4.23 15.51 4.02
CA ARG A 69 -3.77 16.59 4.93
C ARG A 69 -4.80 17.71 5.11
N GLN A 70 -5.64 17.97 4.09
CA GLN A 70 -6.74 18.93 4.21
C GLN A 70 -7.85 18.41 5.11
N ILE A 71 -8.20 17.12 5.01
CA ILE A 71 -9.21 16.48 5.87
C ILE A 71 -8.69 16.34 7.30
N TYR A 72 -7.41 15.97 7.45
CA TYR A 72 -6.75 15.71 8.72
C TYR A 72 -5.63 16.72 8.96
N PRO A 73 -5.90 17.88 9.60
CA PRO A 73 -4.90 18.93 9.76
C PRO A 73 -3.73 18.52 10.68
N ASN A 74 -3.97 17.60 11.61
CA ASN A 74 -2.98 17.16 12.60
C ASN A 74 -2.54 15.71 12.38
N ASP A 75 -1.37 15.37 12.91
CA ASP A 75 -0.87 13.99 12.95
C ASP A 75 -1.78 13.11 13.79
N PHE A 76 -1.91 11.84 13.40
CA PHE A 76 -2.60 10.86 14.21
C PHE A 76 -1.74 10.51 15.43
N GLN A 77 -2.30 10.71 16.61
CA GLN A 77 -1.60 10.54 17.88
C GLN A 77 -1.75 9.12 18.42
N THR A 78 -2.80 8.41 18.00
CA THR A 78 -3.07 7.05 18.43
C THR A 78 -3.27 6.12 17.25
N VAL A 79 -2.78 4.89 17.40
CA VAL A 79 -3.07 3.75 16.52
C VAL A 79 -3.56 2.58 17.36
N GLN A 80 -4.61 1.91 16.91
CA GLN A 80 -5.09 0.66 17.50
C GLN A 80 -5.35 -0.38 16.44
N ARG A 81 -4.99 -1.64 16.73
CA ARG A 81 -5.39 -2.77 15.89
C ARG A 81 -6.83 -3.13 16.24
N VAL A 82 -7.74 -2.97 15.29
CA VAL A 82 -9.19 -3.13 15.52
C VAL A 82 -9.72 -4.48 15.10
N ARG A 83 -9.06 -5.15 14.13
CA ARG A 83 -9.45 -6.48 13.66
C ARG A 83 -8.25 -7.25 13.14
N VAL A 84 -8.23 -8.55 13.40
CA VAL A 84 -7.24 -9.50 12.89
C VAL A 84 -7.95 -10.76 12.45
N GLN A 85 -7.52 -11.32 11.32
CA GLN A 85 -7.89 -12.66 10.91
C GLN A 85 -6.66 -13.36 10.36
N GLU A 86 -6.32 -14.46 11.00
CA GLU A 86 -5.25 -15.36 10.56
C GLU A 86 -5.84 -16.39 9.59
N PHE A 87 -5.04 -16.76 8.60
CA PHE A 87 -5.33 -17.82 7.64
C PHE A 87 -4.21 -18.88 7.70
N GLU A 88 -4.32 -19.92 6.87
CA GLU A 88 -3.28 -20.93 6.77
C GLU A 88 -2.03 -20.41 6.05
N ASN A 89 -0.90 -21.09 6.26
CA ASN A 89 0.35 -20.87 5.53
C ASN A 89 0.91 -19.43 5.63
N GLY A 90 0.83 -18.82 6.82
CA GLY A 90 1.44 -17.51 7.09
C GLY A 90 0.65 -16.31 6.54
N TRP A 91 -0.54 -16.52 6.01
CA TRP A 91 -1.42 -15.46 5.56
C TRP A 91 -2.20 -14.85 6.72
N ARG A 92 -2.32 -13.53 6.76
CA ARG A 92 -3.18 -12.82 7.71
C ARG A 92 -3.66 -11.51 7.15
N GLN A 93 -4.83 -11.06 7.61
CA GLN A 93 -5.31 -9.71 7.35
C GLN A 93 -5.57 -8.94 8.63
N GLU A 94 -5.28 -7.64 8.59
CA GLU A 94 -5.36 -6.76 9.74
C GLU A 94 -6.01 -5.44 9.40
N MET A 95 -6.71 -4.89 10.38
CA MET A 95 -7.25 -3.53 10.34
C MET A 95 -6.69 -2.72 11.50
N PHE A 96 -6.31 -1.48 11.20
CA PHE A 96 -5.92 -0.51 12.21
C PHE A 96 -6.79 0.74 12.12
N ALA A 97 -7.05 1.36 13.25
CA ALA A 97 -7.63 2.69 13.35
C ALA A 97 -6.54 3.67 13.82
N PHE A 98 -6.31 4.71 13.04
CA PHE A 98 -5.47 5.85 13.35
C PHE A 98 -6.35 7.04 13.70
N TYR A 99 -6.10 7.71 14.82
CA TYR A 99 -6.94 8.83 15.21
C TYR A 99 -6.26 9.89 16.08
N THR A 100 -6.82 11.10 16.01
CA THR A 100 -6.58 12.23 16.91
C THR A 100 -7.90 12.91 17.20
N GLY A 101 -8.34 12.90 18.47
CA GLY A 101 -9.67 13.40 18.82
C GLY A 101 -10.78 12.59 18.13
N VAL A 102 -11.54 13.25 17.25
CA VAL A 102 -12.66 12.64 16.49
C VAL A 102 -12.30 12.31 15.04
N ASP A 103 -11.07 12.57 14.63
CA ASP A 103 -10.60 12.31 13.27
C ASP A 103 -10.11 10.87 13.18
N TYR A 104 -10.80 10.02 12.42
CA TYR A 104 -10.47 8.59 12.26
C TYR A 104 -10.09 8.25 10.83
N LEU A 105 -9.01 7.47 10.70
CA LEU A 105 -8.58 6.83 9.46
C LEU A 105 -8.40 5.33 9.73
N TYR A 106 -9.05 4.51 8.91
CA TYR A 106 -8.95 3.05 8.99
C TYR A 106 -8.02 2.55 7.89
N THR A 107 -7.14 1.62 8.21
CA THR A 107 -6.28 0.93 7.24
C THR A 107 -6.55 -0.56 7.25
N TYR A 108 -6.36 -1.20 6.10
CA TYR A 108 -6.40 -2.64 5.88
C TYR A 108 -5.07 -3.09 5.31
N LEU A 109 -4.57 -4.23 5.81
CA LEU A 109 -3.38 -4.91 5.31
C LEU A 109 -3.70 -6.38 5.09
N LEU A 110 -3.39 -6.89 3.90
CA LEU A 110 -3.20 -8.33 3.67
C LEU A 110 -1.70 -8.63 3.68
N ILE A 111 -1.30 -9.59 4.50
CA ILE A 111 0.09 -9.89 4.80
C ILE A 111 0.35 -11.37 4.54
N HIS A 112 1.53 -11.69 4.02
CA HIS A 112 2.05 -13.05 3.90
C HIS A 112 3.42 -13.14 4.58
N ASP A 113 3.47 -13.83 5.72
CA ASP A 113 4.70 -14.22 6.39
C ASP A 113 5.29 -15.45 5.69
N ARG A 114 6.50 -15.30 5.14
CA ARG A 114 7.21 -16.34 4.37
C ARG A 114 8.32 -17.01 5.20
N GLY A 115 8.38 -16.74 6.51
CA GLY A 115 9.35 -17.28 7.45
C GLY A 115 10.64 -16.46 7.57
N ASP A 116 11.23 -16.04 6.45
CA ASP A 116 12.44 -15.19 6.44
C ASP A 116 12.15 -13.71 6.19
N ARG A 117 10.96 -13.40 5.68
CA ARG A 117 10.52 -12.06 5.28
C ARG A 117 8.99 -11.96 5.32
N VAL A 118 8.48 -10.75 5.35
CA VAL A 118 7.04 -10.48 5.37
C VAL A 118 6.67 -9.61 4.18
N ALA A 119 5.65 -10.01 3.41
CA ALA A 119 5.13 -9.23 2.30
C ALA A 119 3.82 -8.52 2.69
N ALA A 120 3.71 -7.22 2.45
CA ALA A 120 2.43 -6.51 2.40
C ALA A 120 1.88 -6.66 0.98
N VAL A 121 0.87 -7.52 0.85
CA VAL A 121 0.30 -7.95 -0.44
C VAL A 121 -0.80 -7.01 -0.90
N ASN A 122 -1.54 -6.43 0.05
CA ASN A 122 -2.58 -5.45 -0.27
C ASN A 122 -2.67 -4.42 0.87
N PHE A 123 -2.73 -3.15 0.51
CA PHE A 123 -2.95 -2.05 1.43
C PHE A 123 -4.12 -1.20 0.96
N LYS A 124 -5.05 -0.90 1.87
CA LYS A 124 -6.16 0.03 1.63
C LYS A 124 -6.35 0.93 2.84
N PHE A 125 -6.94 2.10 2.63
CA PHE A 125 -7.37 2.94 3.73
C PHE A 125 -8.63 3.72 3.37
N ASN A 126 -9.41 4.10 4.39
CA ASN A 126 -10.57 4.97 4.24
C ASN A 126 -10.94 5.64 5.57
N SER A 127 -11.63 6.78 5.51
CA SER A 127 -12.22 7.41 6.69
C SER A 127 -13.50 6.69 7.15
N ALA A 128 -14.18 6.01 6.22
CA ALA A 128 -15.39 5.24 6.47
C ALA A 128 -15.03 3.79 6.83
N PHE A 129 -15.39 3.37 8.04
CA PHE A 129 -15.07 2.03 8.57
C PHE A 129 -15.63 0.91 7.68
N ASP A 130 -16.88 1.05 7.25
CA ASP A 130 -17.58 0.09 6.39
C ASP A 130 -16.80 -0.18 5.10
N LYS A 131 -16.23 0.84 4.47
CA LYS A 131 -15.45 0.71 3.23
C LYS A 131 -14.17 -0.11 3.39
N VAL A 132 -13.56 -0.08 4.57
CA VAL A 132 -12.38 -0.92 4.87
C VAL A 132 -12.82 -2.30 5.32
N ASN A 133 -13.90 -2.39 6.10
CA ASN A 133 -14.43 -3.65 6.62
C ASN A 133 -15.02 -4.56 5.54
N GLU A 134 -15.49 -4.01 4.42
CA GLU A 134 -15.91 -4.78 3.23
C GLU A 134 -14.78 -5.67 2.65
N ALA A 135 -13.50 -5.42 2.98
CA ALA A 135 -12.37 -6.23 2.54
C ALA A 135 -12.08 -7.46 3.42
N PHE A 136 -12.82 -7.64 4.52
CA PHE A 136 -12.71 -8.80 5.42
C PHE A 136 -13.77 -9.87 5.13
#